data_AF-A0A3Q8US72-F1
#
_entry.id   AF-A0A3Q8US72-F1
#
_cell.length_a   1.000
_cell.length_b   1.000
_cell.length_c   1.000
_cell.angle_alpha   90.00
_cell.angle_beta   90.00
_cell.angle_gamma   90.00
#
_symmetry.space_group_name_H-M   'P 1'
#
loop_
_entity.id
_entity.type
_entity.pdbx_description
1 polymer ?
#
loop_
_entity_poly.entity_id
_entity_poly.type
_entity_poly.pdbx_seq_one_letter_code
_entity_poly.pdbx_strand_id
1 'polypeptide(L)'
;MIFYFAGAEIPSHRNLLTTEKVPHVGMSYMGLRRRVKFSKPWLINDHYPPEQSVFLDSGCHTLNRPGVEVTPEEIQEIADHYDAFVEQNLDRTQAYTEFDALPMGRDWIEARRQHLDTDKAIVVWHEEWGIDALKQMANQYPYIAVGQATVGDRDIVPLLRSISRTIRLHGMGFSSPPLMLSADWYSVSSTTWLSAAQHGETFIWAGSEMKRYPTRYKGQARKRHRTLITGAGFDIDKIEADDATENLRLSLWSWQHQIAHISQRHGDAVTPTPEQATPRNGERHLASVTAIRPETGNEVATQPPTERVKKLLPGIATEEFVHRYTDPETGERKTRTEHRINAVDPNIRVCDGCFLAKKCPEYQPGESCVYEMPVRVKTKEQYIALLDSLITMQAMRVFSMRMSEEVEGGYADPNLSGEMDRLAKYVKLKADIEEAGFTFSMKMAGRGEGAATNEVGIISRLFGSRSDGPPALSPAGTVSTEDALSQLGIMDAEVVEEPAPKE
;
A
#
# COMPACT_ATOMS: atom_id res chain seq x y z
N MET A 1 9.43 12.77 8.37
CA MET A 1 8.52 12.57 7.21
C MET A 1 7.50 13.72 7.09
N ILE A 2 7.34 14.30 5.90
CA ILE A 2 6.30 15.31 5.58
C ILE A 2 4.97 14.62 5.23
N PHE A 3 3.83 15.11 5.70
CA PHE A 3 2.52 14.58 5.33
C PHE A 3 1.63 15.65 4.72
N TYR A 4 1.24 15.47 3.46
CA TYR A 4 0.34 16.36 2.74
C TYR A 4 -1.11 15.91 2.87
N PHE A 5 -1.92 16.74 3.53
CA PHE A 5 -3.37 16.57 3.55
C PHE A 5 -3.95 16.95 2.19
N ALA A 6 -4.18 15.94 1.34
CA ALA A 6 -4.65 16.13 -0.03
C ALA A 6 -6.15 16.44 -0.08
N GLY A 7 -6.58 17.15 -1.13
CA GLY A 7 -7.96 17.59 -1.35
C GLY A 7 -8.21 19.08 -1.12
N ALA A 8 -7.15 19.88 -1.02
CA ALA A 8 -7.21 21.32 -0.78
C ALA A 8 -7.60 22.16 -2.02
N GLU A 9 -7.77 21.53 -3.19
CA GLU A 9 -8.41 22.18 -4.35
C GLU A 9 -9.85 22.60 -4.07
N ILE A 10 -10.52 21.95 -3.11
CA ILE A 10 -11.88 22.28 -2.67
C ILE A 10 -11.83 23.43 -1.63
N PRO A 11 -12.54 24.55 -1.86
CA PRO A 11 -12.47 25.72 -0.97
C PRO A 11 -12.82 25.44 0.49
N SER A 12 -13.85 24.63 0.77
CA SER A 12 -14.24 24.29 2.15
C SER A 12 -13.14 23.53 2.89
N HIS A 13 -12.49 22.56 2.23
CA HIS A 13 -11.36 21.82 2.79
C HIS A 13 -10.16 22.74 3.02
N ARG A 14 -9.83 23.61 2.06
CA ARG A 14 -8.74 24.58 2.17
C ARG A 14 -8.94 25.53 3.35
N ASN A 15 -10.15 26.03 3.53
CA ASN A 15 -10.50 26.91 4.65
C ASN A 15 -10.35 26.19 5.99
N LEU A 16 -10.79 24.93 6.08
CA LEU A 16 -10.63 24.11 7.28
C LEU A 16 -9.15 23.88 7.61
N LEU A 17 -8.36 23.43 6.63
CA LEU A 17 -6.91 23.21 6.79
C LEU A 17 -6.17 24.47 7.22
N THR A 18 -6.56 25.63 6.69
CA THR A 18 -6.03 26.94 7.08
C THR A 18 -6.39 27.29 8.52
N THR A 19 -7.65 27.09 8.89
CA THR A 19 -8.18 27.40 10.24
C THR A 19 -7.49 26.53 11.31
N GLU A 20 -7.29 25.25 11.01
CA GLU A 20 -6.60 24.28 11.86
C GLU A 20 -5.06 24.35 11.73
N LYS A 21 -4.54 25.38 11.03
CA LYS A 21 -3.11 25.68 10.90
C LYS A 21 -2.27 24.49 10.42
N VAL A 22 -2.81 23.71 9.49
CA VAL A 22 -2.12 22.54 8.91
C VAL A 22 -0.97 23.03 8.04
N PRO A 23 0.30 22.66 8.31
CA PRO A 23 1.46 23.25 7.62
C PRO A 23 1.68 22.73 6.20
N HIS A 24 1.26 21.49 5.91
CA HIS A 24 1.51 20.83 4.62
C HIS A 24 0.18 20.36 4.01
N VAL A 25 -0.17 20.92 2.87
CA VAL A 25 -1.43 20.64 2.17
C VAL A 25 -1.15 20.15 0.76
N GLY A 26 -2.02 19.28 0.25
CA GLY A 26 -1.95 18.76 -1.11
C GLY A 26 -3.18 19.18 -1.92
N MET A 27 -2.99 19.51 -3.19
CA MET A 27 -4.09 19.78 -4.11
C MET A 27 -3.94 19.02 -5.42
N SER A 28 -5.05 18.57 -5.98
CA SER A 28 -5.08 17.95 -7.30
C SER A 28 -5.35 18.97 -8.39
N TYR A 29 -4.47 19.06 -9.39
CA TYR A 29 -4.70 19.88 -10.58
C TYR A 29 -5.92 19.39 -11.37
N MET A 30 -6.03 18.09 -11.66
CA MET A 30 -7.24 17.55 -12.31
C MET A 30 -8.51 17.80 -11.48
N GLY A 31 -8.41 17.75 -10.15
CA GLY A 31 -9.49 18.15 -9.25
C GLY A 31 -9.86 19.63 -9.42
N LEU A 32 -8.87 20.52 -9.45
CA LEU A 32 -9.07 21.96 -9.63
C LEU A 32 -9.67 22.28 -11.01
N ARG A 33 -9.14 21.67 -12.08
CA ARG A 33 -9.55 21.89 -13.47
C ARG A 33 -11.03 21.58 -13.72
N ARG A 34 -11.58 20.60 -13.01
CA ARG A 34 -13.02 20.29 -13.06
C ARG A 34 -13.91 21.38 -12.47
N ARG A 35 -13.35 22.30 -11.69
CA ARG A 35 -14.08 23.32 -10.91
C ARG A 35 -13.78 24.74 -11.34
N VAL A 36 -12.70 24.96 -12.09
CA VAL A 36 -12.20 26.28 -12.44
C VAL A 36 -12.05 26.39 -13.95
N LYS A 37 -12.61 27.46 -14.54
CA LYS A 37 -12.56 27.72 -15.99
C LYS A 37 -11.21 28.30 -16.48
N PHE A 38 -10.32 28.66 -15.56
CA PHE A 38 -9.01 29.29 -15.83
C PHE A 38 -9.06 30.51 -16.78
N SER A 39 -10.11 31.34 -16.67
CA SER A 39 -10.21 32.58 -17.45
C SER A 39 -9.16 33.63 -17.07
N LYS A 40 -8.51 33.46 -15.92
CA LYS A 40 -7.35 34.20 -15.45
C LYS A 40 -6.34 33.21 -14.85
N PRO A 41 -5.04 33.55 -14.80
CA PRO A 41 -4.06 32.77 -14.06
C PRO A 41 -4.55 32.49 -12.64
N TRP A 42 -4.54 31.23 -12.24
CA TRP A 42 -4.90 30.80 -10.90
C TRP A 42 -3.61 30.61 -10.11
N LEU A 43 -3.32 31.54 -9.22
CA LEU A 43 -2.07 31.55 -8.47
C LEU A 43 -2.29 30.92 -7.08
N ILE A 44 -1.47 29.94 -6.72
CA ILE A 44 -1.49 29.30 -5.39
C ILE A 44 -1.35 30.36 -4.29
N ASN A 45 -0.58 31.42 -4.54
CA ASN A 45 -0.36 32.49 -3.55
C ASN A 45 -1.64 33.26 -3.19
N ASP A 46 -2.63 33.30 -4.08
CA ASP A 46 -3.91 33.98 -3.83
C ASP A 46 -4.87 33.16 -2.96
N HIS A 47 -4.58 31.87 -2.80
CA HIS A 47 -5.49 30.91 -2.19
C HIS A 47 -4.95 30.26 -0.91
N TYR A 48 -3.63 30.32 -0.68
CA TYR A 48 -2.99 29.70 0.48
C TYR A 48 -2.11 30.70 1.23
N PRO A 49 -2.21 30.77 2.58
CA PRO A 49 -1.37 31.63 3.39
C PRO A 49 0.12 31.25 3.25
N PRO A 50 1.05 32.21 3.42
CA PRO A 50 2.47 32.00 3.14
C PRO A 50 3.12 30.92 4.03
N GLU A 51 2.55 30.64 5.21
CA GLU A 51 3.04 29.62 6.15
C GLU A 51 2.71 28.18 5.71
N GLN A 52 1.75 27.99 4.79
CA GLN A 52 1.37 26.66 4.32
C GLN A 52 2.20 26.24 3.11
N SER A 53 2.90 25.10 3.23
CA SER A 53 3.56 24.46 2.10
C SER A 53 2.55 23.69 1.25
N VAL A 54 2.57 23.94 -0.06
CA VAL A 54 1.61 23.34 -1.01
C VAL A 54 2.31 22.30 -1.87
N PHE A 55 1.78 21.09 -1.88
CA PHE A 55 2.11 20.03 -2.82
C PHE A 55 1.07 19.99 -3.94
N LEU A 56 1.53 19.95 -5.19
CA LEU A 56 0.68 19.91 -6.37
C LEU A 56 0.71 18.51 -7.01
N ASP A 57 -0.38 17.78 -6.85
CA ASP A 57 -0.60 16.50 -7.53
C ASP A 57 -1.19 16.76 -8.92
N SER A 58 -0.59 16.21 -9.99
CA SER A 58 -1.12 16.27 -11.35
C SER A 58 -2.56 15.74 -11.42
N GLY A 59 -2.89 14.73 -10.62
CA GLY A 59 -4.19 14.04 -10.61
C GLY A 59 -4.37 13.08 -11.79
N CYS A 60 -3.29 12.73 -12.49
CA CYS A 60 -3.27 11.78 -13.62
C CYS A 60 -3.78 10.40 -13.25
N HIS A 61 -3.77 10.03 -11.96
CA HIS A 61 -4.50 8.85 -11.48
C HIS A 61 -5.94 8.78 -12.01
N THR A 62 -6.59 9.93 -12.23
CA THR A 62 -7.94 9.98 -12.79
C THR A 62 -8.01 9.58 -14.26
N LEU A 63 -6.99 9.93 -15.06
CA LEU A 63 -6.86 9.53 -16.47
C LEU A 63 -6.43 8.06 -16.60
N ASN A 64 -5.67 7.57 -15.62
CA ASN A 64 -5.12 6.22 -15.60
C ASN A 64 -6.14 5.16 -15.12
N ARG A 65 -7.39 5.54 -14.83
CA ARG A 65 -8.44 4.59 -14.42
C ARG A 65 -8.99 3.81 -15.61
N PRO A 66 -9.27 2.51 -15.45
CA PRO A 66 -9.98 1.75 -16.47
C PRO A 66 -11.34 2.38 -16.81
N GLY A 67 -11.68 2.43 -18.10
CA GLY A 67 -12.97 2.93 -18.59
C GLY A 67 -13.09 4.45 -18.71
N VAL A 68 -11.99 5.20 -18.54
CA VAL A 68 -11.97 6.64 -18.80
C VAL A 68 -11.69 6.87 -20.29
N GLU A 69 -12.68 7.41 -21.00
CA GLU A 69 -12.58 7.77 -22.43
C GLU A 69 -12.11 9.23 -22.55
N VAL A 70 -10.85 9.41 -22.97
CA VAL A 70 -10.23 10.72 -23.25
C VAL A 70 -9.30 10.54 -24.45
N THR A 71 -9.34 11.45 -25.42
CA THR A 71 -8.50 11.33 -26.62
C THR A 71 -7.05 11.74 -26.34
N PRO A 72 -6.05 11.23 -27.11
CA PRO A 72 -4.67 11.68 -26.98
C PRO A 72 -4.50 13.20 -27.13
N GLU A 73 -5.29 13.83 -27.99
CA GLU A 73 -5.30 15.29 -28.18
C GLU A 73 -5.78 16.01 -26.92
N GLU A 74 -6.86 15.54 -26.30
CA GLU A 74 -7.35 16.07 -25.03
C GLU A 74 -6.33 15.89 -23.90
N ILE A 75 -5.65 14.74 -23.84
CA ILE A 75 -4.59 14.51 -22.86
C ILE A 75 -3.43 15.51 -23.07
N GLN A 76 -3.03 15.72 -24.33
CA GLN A 76 -1.97 16.68 -24.67
C GLN A 76 -2.36 18.11 -24.25
N GLU A 77 -3.58 18.56 -24.55
CA GLU A 77 -4.08 19.87 -24.13
C GLU A 77 -4.09 20.05 -22.61
N ILE A 78 -4.50 19.01 -21.87
CA ILE A 78 -4.49 19.02 -20.40
C ILE A 78 -3.05 19.10 -19.88
N ALA A 79 -2.13 18.36 -20.49
CA ALA A 79 -0.74 18.28 -20.09
C ALA A 79 -0.01 19.62 -20.33
N ASP A 80 -0.24 20.25 -21.49
CA ASP A 80 0.35 21.56 -21.81
C ASP A 80 -0.16 22.66 -20.86
N HIS A 81 -1.46 22.64 -20.53
CA HIS A 81 -1.99 23.55 -19.52
C HIS A 81 -1.46 23.22 -18.11
N TYR A 82 -1.19 21.95 -17.80
CA TYR A 82 -0.57 21.58 -16.53
C TYR A 82 0.85 22.14 -16.40
N ASP A 83 1.68 22.01 -17.44
CA ASP A 83 3.04 22.56 -17.44
C ASP A 83 3.03 24.07 -17.24
N ALA A 84 2.16 24.79 -17.96
CA ALA A 84 2.00 26.23 -17.79
C ALA A 84 1.52 26.60 -16.38
N PHE A 85 0.64 25.79 -15.79
CA PHE A 85 0.17 26.00 -14.41
C PHE A 85 1.30 25.78 -13.39
N VAL A 86 2.14 24.76 -13.59
CA VAL A 86 3.31 24.49 -12.76
C VAL A 86 4.30 25.65 -12.86
N GLU A 87 4.63 26.10 -14.07
CA GLU A 87 5.57 27.20 -14.31
C GLU A 87 5.13 28.49 -13.60
N GLN A 88 3.84 28.86 -13.71
CA GLN A 88 3.27 30.04 -13.06
C GLN A 88 3.31 29.98 -11.52
N ASN A 89 3.36 28.78 -10.95
CA ASN A 89 3.23 28.53 -9.52
C ASN A 89 4.47 27.88 -8.90
N LEU A 90 5.56 27.74 -9.67
CA LEU A 90 6.71 26.93 -9.28
C LEU A 90 7.34 27.44 -7.98
N ASP A 91 7.49 28.75 -7.83
CA ASP A 91 8.06 29.38 -6.63
C ASP A 91 7.26 29.07 -5.37
N ARG A 92 5.93 29.06 -5.47
CA ARG A 92 5.02 28.84 -4.34
C ARG A 92 4.83 27.37 -3.98
N THR A 93 5.11 26.48 -4.93
CA THR A 93 4.95 25.03 -4.80
C THR A 93 6.16 24.43 -4.08
N GLN A 94 5.93 23.58 -3.08
CA GLN A 94 7.00 22.87 -2.37
C GLN A 94 7.50 21.67 -3.19
N ALA A 95 6.59 20.94 -3.81
CA ALA A 95 6.87 19.83 -4.72
C ALA A 95 5.64 19.58 -5.60
N TYR A 96 5.83 18.96 -6.76
CA TYR A 96 4.73 18.59 -7.66
C TYR A 96 5.00 17.25 -8.34
N THR A 97 3.96 16.48 -8.65
CA THR A 97 4.14 15.24 -9.42
C THR A 97 4.22 15.52 -10.91
N GLU A 98 4.96 14.70 -11.66
CA GLU A 98 4.89 14.78 -13.11
C GLU A 98 3.48 14.47 -13.65
N PHE A 99 3.25 14.80 -14.93
CA PHE A 99 2.03 14.44 -15.64
C PHE A 99 2.15 13.02 -16.24
N ASP A 100 1.87 12.00 -15.44
CA ASP A 100 2.06 10.57 -15.74
C ASP A 100 0.83 9.90 -16.41
N ALA A 101 0.34 10.47 -17.52
CA ALA A 101 -0.81 9.91 -18.24
C ALA A 101 -0.43 8.61 -19.00
N LEU A 102 -0.70 7.45 -18.41
CA LEU A 102 -0.41 6.13 -18.98
C LEU A 102 -0.99 5.87 -20.37
N PRO A 103 -2.19 6.39 -20.76
CA PRO A 103 -2.71 6.21 -22.11
C PRO A 103 -1.80 6.76 -23.23
N MET A 104 -0.93 7.73 -22.92
CA MET A 104 0.04 8.29 -23.88
C MET A 104 1.28 7.41 -24.07
N GLY A 105 1.47 6.41 -23.20
CA GLY A 105 2.62 5.51 -23.22
C GLY A 105 3.86 6.06 -22.53
N ARG A 106 4.77 5.15 -22.18
CA ARG A 106 5.98 5.44 -21.40
C ARG A 106 6.92 6.43 -22.07
N ASP A 107 7.16 6.29 -23.37
CA ASP A 107 8.10 7.14 -24.11
C ASP A 107 7.64 8.61 -24.10
N TRP A 108 6.33 8.86 -24.18
CA TRP A 108 5.77 10.20 -24.09
C TRP A 108 5.97 10.80 -22.70
N ILE A 109 5.74 10.03 -21.64
CA ILE A 109 5.97 10.46 -20.25
C ILE A 109 7.46 10.77 -20.04
N GLU A 110 8.36 9.88 -20.47
CA GLU A 110 9.81 10.04 -20.32
C GLU A 110 10.35 11.25 -21.10
N ALA A 111 9.84 11.53 -22.30
CA ALA A 111 10.22 12.71 -23.07
C ALA A 111 9.91 14.02 -22.32
N ARG A 112 8.81 14.07 -21.57
CA ARG A 112 8.40 15.24 -20.80
C ARG A 112 9.29 15.50 -19.58
N ARG A 113 9.94 14.46 -19.02
CA ARG A 113 10.83 14.58 -17.85
C ARG A 113 12.02 15.52 -18.07
N GLN A 114 12.40 15.76 -19.32
CA GLN A 114 13.50 16.66 -19.69
C GLN A 114 13.26 18.13 -19.29
N HIS A 115 12.00 18.52 -19.07
CA HIS A 115 11.60 19.89 -18.75
C HIS A 115 11.20 20.06 -17.28
N LEU A 116 11.37 19.02 -16.45
CA LEU A 116 10.99 19.08 -15.04
C LEU A 116 12.07 19.76 -14.20
N ASP A 117 11.63 20.52 -13.18
CA ASP A 117 12.50 21.05 -12.15
C ASP A 117 13.04 19.89 -11.28
N THR A 118 14.35 19.68 -11.28
CA THR A 118 14.97 18.52 -10.62
C THR A 118 14.83 18.54 -9.10
N ASP A 119 14.59 19.69 -8.49
CA ASP A 119 14.54 19.86 -7.04
C ASP A 119 13.12 19.66 -6.49
N LYS A 120 12.10 20.07 -7.26
CA LYS A 120 10.68 20.05 -6.84
C LYS A 120 9.85 18.98 -7.52
N ALA A 121 10.20 18.52 -8.72
CA ALA A 121 9.42 17.52 -9.41
C ALA A 121 9.56 16.15 -8.74
N ILE A 122 8.44 15.44 -8.66
CA ILE A 122 8.34 14.07 -8.18
C ILE A 122 7.98 13.19 -9.37
N VAL A 123 8.90 12.32 -9.75
CA VAL A 123 8.71 11.39 -10.87
C VAL A 123 7.94 10.17 -10.40
N VAL A 124 6.88 9.80 -11.08
CA VAL A 124 6.01 8.68 -10.70
C VAL A 124 6.54 7.38 -11.29
N TRP A 125 6.76 6.39 -10.44
CA TRP A 125 7.03 5.03 -10.88
C TRP A 125 5.73 4.21 -10.90
N HIS A 126 5.54 3.47 -12.00
CA HIS A 126 4.43 2.54 -12.19
C HIS A 126 4.93 1.11 -12.09
N GLU A 127 4.15 0.28 -11.40
CA GLU A 127 4.48 -1.13 -11.12
C GLU A 127 4.70 -1.95 -12.39
N GLU A 128 3.93 -1.65 -13.43
CA GLU A 128 3.95 -2.29 -14.74
C GLU A 128 5.29 -2.15 -15.45
N TRP A 129 6.12 -1.18 -15.07
CA TRP A 129 7.47 -1.00 -15.62
C TRP A 129 8.52 -1.90 -14.96
N GLY A 130 8.15 -2.56 -13.86
CA GLY A 130 8.98 -3.52 -13.15
C GLY A 130 10.02 -2.87 -12.22
N ILE A 131 10.58 -3.71 -11.35
CA ILE A 131 11.51 -3.32 -10.30
C ILE A 131 12.83 -2.76 -10.86
N ASP A 132 13.30 -3.27 -12.00
CA ASP A 132 14.54 -2.79 -12.60
C ASP A 132 14.40 -1.37 -13.13
N ALA A 133 13.21 -0.97 -13.61
CA ALA A 133 12.93 0.42 -13.96
C ALA A 133 12.99 1.32 -12.71
N LEU A 134 12.45 0.89 -11.56
CA LEU A 134 12.57 1.65 -10.31
C LEU A 134 14.03 1.87 -9.92
N LYS A 135 14.89 0.84 -10.03
CA LYS A 135 16.33 0.98 -9.75
C LYS A 135 17.01 1.96 -10.69
N GLN A 136 16.69 1.91 -11.99
CA GLN A 136 17.22 2.84 -12.97
C GLN A 136 16.77 4.28 -12.68
N MET A 137 15.49 4.47 -12.41
CA MET A 137 14.93 5.76 -12.03
C MET A 137 15.58 6.30 -10.76
N ALA A 138 15.84 5.46 -9.76
CA ALA A 138 16.51 5.87 -8.51
C ALA A 138 17.96 6.35 -8.71
N ASN A 139 18.60 6.00 -9.82
CA ASN A 139 19.92 6.54 -10.18
C ASN A 139 19.83 7.87 -10.93
N GLN A 140 18.67 8.20 -11.51
CA GLN A 140 18.47 9.36 -12.39
C GLN A 140 17.72 10.50 -11.70
N TYR A 141 16.72 10.18 -10.88
CA TYR A 141 15.81 11.16 -10.30
C TYR A 141 15.97 11.19 -8.77
N PRO A 142 16.17 12.38 -8.19
CA PRO A 142 16.37 12.53 -6.75
C PRO A 142 15.08 12.39 -5.92
N TYR A 143 13.92 12.36 -6.58
CA TYR A 143 12.61 12.31 -5.92
C TYR A 143 11.61 11.48 -6.73
N ILE A 144 11.20 10.34 -6.16
CA ILE A 144 10.31 9.38 -6.81
C ILE A 144 9.06 9.15 -5.98
N ALA A 145 7.91 9.11 -6.66
CA ALA A 145 6.62 8.75 -6.11
C ALA A 145 6.33 7.26 -6.31
N VAL A 146 5.74 6.63 -5.29
CA VAL A 146 5.29 5.24 -5.32
C VAL A 146 3.86 5.16 -4.78
N GLY A 147 2.97 4.53 -5.55
CA GLY A 147 1.56 4.36 -5.19
C GLY A 147 1.33 3.33 -4.08
N GLN A 148 0.28 3.54 -3.27
CA GLN A 148 -0.10 2.59 -2.22
C GLN A 148 -0.34 1.16 -2.74
N ALA A 149 -1.01 1.00 -3.89
CA ALA A 149 -1.37 -0.32 -4.41
C ALA A 149 -0.14 -1.22 -4.58
N THR A 150 0.97 -0.63 -5.01
CA THR A 150 2.22 -1.34 -5.28
C THR A 150 3.02 -1.66 -4.01
N VAL A 151 2.96 -0.80 -2.98
CA VAL A 151 3.63 -1.09 -1.69
C VAL A 151 2.85 -2.09 -0.84
N GLY A 152 1.58 -2.34 -1.18
CA GLY A 152 0.78 -3.40 -0.56
C GLY A 152 1.43 -4.78 -0.70
N ASP A 153 2.19 -4.99 -1.77
CA ASP A 153 3.09 -6.13 -1.93
C ASP A 153 4.39 -5.88 -1.14
N ARG A 154 4.61 -6.69 -0.09
CA ARG A 154 5.74 -6.48 0.83
C ARG A 154 7.09 -6.81 0.20
N ASP A 155 7.12 -7.39 -0.99
CA ASP A 155 8.35 -7.80 -1.68
C ASP A 155 9.20 -6.62 -2.16
N ILE A 156 8.59 -5.45 -2.42
CA ILE A 156 9.32 -4.24 -2.85
C ILE A 156 9.92 -3.44 -1.68
N VAL A 157 9.44 -3.67 -0.44
CA VAL A 157 9.82 -2.87 0.74
C VAL A 157 11.32 -2.86 1.03
N PRO A 158 12.07 -3.98 0.95
CA PRO A 158 13.53 -3.97 1.14
C PRO A 158 14.25 -3.06 0.13
N LEU A 159 13.79 -3.04 -1.12
CA LEU A 159 14.35 -2.15 -2.14
C LEU A 159 14.02 -0.69 -1.83
N LEU A 160 12.77 -0.38 -1.49
CA LEU A 160 12.35 0.98 -1.11
C LEU A 160 13.20 1.52 0.04
N ARG A 161 13.47 0.72 1.07
CA ARG A 161 14.38 1.07 2.18
C ARG A 161 15.83 1.28 1.74
N SER A 162 16.27 0.56 0.72
CA SER A 162 17.63 0.70 0.20
C SER A 162 17.77 2.02 -0.57
N ILE A 163 16.84 2.32 -1.47
CA ILE A 163 16.90 3.52 -2.32
C ILE A 163 16.53 4.80 -1.54
N SER A 164 15.69 4.70 -0.50
CA SER A 164 15.35 5.86 0.34
C SER A 164 16.54 6.46 1.09
N ARG A 165 17.68 5.75 1.13
CA ARG A 165 18.94 6.26 1.70
C ARG A 165 19.66 7.24 0.76
N THR A 166 19.35 7.19 -0.54
CA THR A 166 20.03 7.97 -1.58
C THR A 166 19.10 8.96 -2.28
N ILE A 167 17.80 8.66 -2.33
CA ILE A 167 16.78 9.52 -2.94
C ILE A 167 15.63 9.79 -1.99
N ARG A 168 14.86 10.84 -2.27
CA ARG A 168 13.60 11.12 -1.59
C ARG A 168 12.50 10.21 -2.17
N LEU A 169 11.71 9.62 -1.29
CA LEU A 169 10.51 8.86 -1.68
C LEU A 169 9.25 9.59 -1.25
N HIS A 170 8.26 9.65 -2.17
CA HIS A 170 6.92 10.13 -1.91
C HIS A 170 5.92 8.96 -1.92
N GLY A 171 5.20 8.73 -0.82
CA GLY A 171 4.12 7.75 -0.77
C GLY A 171 2.80 8.37 -1.24
N MET A 172 2.31 7.94 -2.41
CA MET A 172 1.07 8.48 -2.99
C MET A 172 -0.17 7.74 -2.51
N GLY A 173 -1.10 8.49 -1.93
CA GLY A 173 -2.42 7.99 -1.55
C GLY A 173 -2.40 7.04 -0.35
N PHE A 174 -1.40 7.12 0.53
CA PHE A 174 -1.27 6.17 1.63
C PHE A 174 -2.38 6.39 2.67
N SER A 175 -3.06 5.30 3.03
CA SER A 175 -4.23 5.31 3.91
C SER A 175 -4.01 4.57 5.23
N SER A 176 -2.82 3.97 5.46
CA SER A 176 -2.56 3.16 6.66
C SER A 176 -1.16 3.36 7.27
N PRO A 177 -1.03 3.36 8.61
CA PRO A 177 0.25 3.45 9.30
C PRO A 177 1.28 2.38 8.91
N PRO A 178 0.94 1.08 8.70
CA PRO A 178 1.92 0.08 8.32
C PRO A 178 2.67 0.41 7.02
N LEU A 179 1.99 1.02 6.05
CA LEU A 179 2.63 1.47 4.80
C LEU A 179 3.56 2.66 5.04
N MET A 180 3.15 3.61 5.88
CA MET A 180 3.97 4.77 6.26
C MET A 180 5.21 4.38 7.07
N LEU A 181 5.18 3.24 7.76
CA LEU A 181 6.32 2.67 8.49
C LEU A 181 7.15 1.69 7.63
N SER A 182 6.73 1.42 6.40
CA SER A 182 7.36 0.37 5.58
C SER A 182 8.73 0.79 5.04
N ALA A 183 8.92 2.05 4.67
CA ALA A 183 10.18 2.61 4.18
C ALA A 183 10.43 3.97 4.84
N ASP A 184 11.61 4.54 4.60
CA ASP A 184 11.96 5.87 5.10
C ASP A 184 11.43 6.93 4.13
N TRP A 185 10.12 7.19 4.21
CA TRP A 185 9.45 8.12 3.31
C TRP A 185 9.86 9.55 3.63
N TYR A 186 10.33 10.27 2.60
CA TYR A 186 10.58 11.70 2.72
C TYR A 186 9.25 12.45 2.89
N SER A 187 8.25 12.09 2.08
CA SER A 187 6.90 12.63 2.20
C SER A 187 5.81 11.63 1.83
N VAL A 188 4.57 11.91 2.23
CA VAL A 188 3.38 11.10 1.95
C VAL A 188 2.20 12.02 1.69
N SER A 189 1.29 11.66 0.79
CA SER A 189 0.02 12.36 0.56
C SER A 189 -1.18 11.43 0.76
N SER A 190 -2.29 11.97 1.26
CA SER A 190 -3.54 11.20 1.40
C SER A 190 -4.79 12.08 1.40
N THR A 191 -5.84 11.59 0.77
CA THR A 191 -7.21 12.12 0.87
C THR A 191 -8.07 11.36 1.89
N THR A 192 -7.53 10.32 2.54
CA THR A 192 -8.30 9.42 3.42
C THR A 192 -8.96 10.14 4.61
N TRP A 193 -8.37 11.25 5.05
CA TRP A 193 -8.95 12.08 6.10
C TRP A 193 -10.33 12.66 5.73
N LEU A 194 -10.62 12.80 4.42
CA LEU A 194 -11.90 13.26 3.90
C LEU A 194 -13.02 12.24 4.00
N SER A 195 -12.70 10.95 4.21
CA SER A 195 -13.70 9.87 4.29
C SER A 195 -14.70 10.08 5.44
N ALA A 196 -14.37 10.91 6.43
CA ALA A 196 -15.31 11.29 7.48
C ALA A 196 -16.52 12.06 6.93
N ALA A 197 -16.32 13.02 6.02
CA ALA A 197 -17.42 13.72 5.35
C ALA A 197 -17.98 12.95 4.15
N GLN A 198 -17.13 12.31 3.34
CA GLN A 198 -17.56 11.67 2.10
C GLN A 198 -18.32 10.35 2.32
N HIS A 199 -17.97 9.63 3.38
CA HIS A 199 -18.50 8.29 3.64
C HIS A 199 -19.09 8.14 5.05
N GLY A 200 -19.07 9.19 5.88
CA GLY A 200 -19.58 9.13 7.25
C GLY A 200 -18.76 8.21 8.16
N GLU A 201 -17.49 8.01 7.86
CA GLU A 201 -16.57 7.27 8.73
C GLU A 201 -16.15 8.10 9.94
N THR A 202 -15.69 7.43 10.99
CA THR A 202 -15.18 8.10 12.20
C THR A 202 -13.73 7.71 12.43
N PHE A 203 -12.83 8.69 12.44
CA PHE A 203 -11.42 8.52 12.78
C PHE A 203 -11.19 9.03 14.21
N ILE A 204 -10.52 8.22 15.03
CA ILE A 204 -10.28 8.55 16.44
C ILE A 204 -8.86 8.17 16.81
N TRP A 205 -8.05 9.16 17.18
CA TRP A 205 -6.77 8.90 17.85
C TRP A 205 -7.00 8.41 19.28
N ALA A 206 -6.60 7.17 19.56
CA ALA A 206 -6.78 6.52 20.87
C ALA A 206 -5.48 6.52 21.71
N GLY A 207 -4.59 7.49 21.51
CA GLY A 207 -3.34 7.65 22.27
C GLY A 207 -2.13 6.90 21.74
N SER A 208 -2.31 5.70 21.16
CA SER A 208 -1.23 4.92 20.54
C SER A 208 -1.44 4.64 19.06
N GLU A 209 -2.69 4.62 18.61
CA GLU A 209 -3.08 4.34 17.24
C GLU A 209 -4.34 5.12 16.89
N MET A 210 -4.48 5.44 15.61
CA MET A 210 -5.73 5.95 15.06
C MET A 210 -6.64 4.79 14.67
N LYS A 211 -7.86 4.80 15.21
CA LYS A 211 -8.91 3.84 14.88
C LYS A 211 -9.83 4.43 13.83
N ARG A 212 -10.04 3.67 12.75
CA ARG A 212 -11.00 3.99 11.69
C ARG A 212 -12.24 3.13 11.86
N TYR A 213 -13.39 3.78 12.03
CA TYR A 213 -14.68 3.13 12.17
C TYR A 213 -15.52 3.36 10.91
N PRO A 214 -15.93 2.30 10.20
CA PRO A 214 -16.87 2.41 9.08
C PRO A 214 -18.22 3.00 9.52
N THR A 215 -18.97 3.54 8.56
CA THR A 215 -20.27 4.19 8.76
C THR A 215 -21.23 3.38 9.62
N ARG A 216 -21.28 2.05 9.42
CA ARG A 216 -22.14 1.12 10.17
C ARG A 216 -21.88 1.11 11.69
N TYR A 217 -20.68 1.49 12.12
CA TYR A 217 -20.27 1.51 13.53
C TYR A 217 -20.05 2.92 14.08
N LYS A 218 -20.31 3.98 13.31
CA LYS A 218 -20.01 5.36 13.69
C LYS A 218 -20.68 5.78 14.99
N GLY A 219 -21.95 5.42 15.19
CA GLY A 219 -22.70 5.77 16.41
C GLY A 219 -22.14 5.09 17.66
N GLN A 220 -21.75 3.81 17.56
CA GLN A 220 -21.11 3.09 18.67
C GLN A 220 -19.74 3.70 18.98
N ALA A 221 -18.94 4.02 17.95
CA ALA A 221 -17.63 4.62 18.11
C ALA A 221 -17.69 5.99 18.80
N ARG A 222 -18.56 6.89 18.32
CA ARG A 222 -18.75 8.24 18.89
C ARG A 222 -19.17 8.17 20.36
N LYS A 223 -20.09 7.27 20.72
CA LYS A 223 -20.48 7.02 22.12
C LYS A 223 -19.33 6.45 22.96
N ARG A 224 -18.63 5.43 22.46
CA ARG A 224 -17.51 4.78 23.15
C ARG A 224 -16.40 5.77 23.49
N HIS A 225 -16.12 6.71 22.60
CA HIS A 225 -15.02 7.66 22.72
C HIS A 225 -15.50 9.07 23.13
N ARG A 226 -16.73 9.22 23.61
CA ARG A 226 -17.33 10.52 23.97
C ARG A 226 -16.44 11.33 24.89
N THR A 227 -15.93 10.73 25.96
CA THR A 227 -15.03 11.41 26.91
C THR A 227 -13.73 11.90 26.25
N LEU A 228 -13.17 11.12 25.33
CA LEU A 228 -11.96 11.49 24.60
C LEU A 228 -12.24 12.64 23.62
N ILE A 229 -13.33 12.54 22.86
CA ILE A 229 -13.75 13.56 21.88
C ILE A 229 -14.00 14.90 22.60
N THR A 230 -14.78 14.90 23.67
CA THR A 230 -15.06 16.11 24.47
C THR A 230 -13.79 16.62 25.15
N GLY A 231 -12.96 15.73 25.69
CA GLY A 231 -11.69 16.10 26.32
C GLY A 231 -10.69 16.74 25.36
N ALA A 232 -10.73 16.38 24.08
CA ALA A 232 -9.93 16.98 23.02
C ALA A 232 -10.52 18.31 22.48
N GLY A 233 -11.67 18.77 23.01
CA GLY A 233 -12.26 20.06 22.66
C GLY A 233 -13.17 20.05 21.44
N PHE A 234 -13.66 18.88 21.02
CA PHE A 234 -14.65 18.77 19.94
C PHE A 234 -16.09 18.83 20.47
N ASP A 235 -16.98 19.36 19.64
CA ASP A 235 -18.41 19.40 19.90
C ASP A 235 -19.03 18.02 19.64
N ILE A 236 -19.27 17.28 20.73
CA ILE A 236 -19.81 15.93 20.66
C ILE A 236 -21.23 15.90 20.08
N ASP A 237 -22.04 16.92 20.34
CA ASP A 237 -23.44 16.91 19.89
C ASP A 237 -23.49 17.12 18.37
N LYS A 238 -22.60 17.96 17.81
CA LYS A 238 -22.40 18.06 16.36
C LYS A 238 -21.86 16.78 15.74
N ILE A 239 -20.91 16.13 16.38
CA ILE A 239 -20.36 14.85 15.90
C ILE A 239 -21.43 13.75 15.90
N GLU A 240 -22.25 13.66 16.95
CA GLU A 240 -23.37 12.71 17.01
C GLU A 240 -24.48 13.04 16.00
N ALA A 241 -24.70 14.33 15.70
CA ALA A 241 -25.58 14.82 14.64
C ALA A 241 -25.01 14.70 13.22
N ASP A 242 -23.82 14.11 13.06
CA ASP A 242 -23.16 13.88 11.76
C ASP A 242 -22.76 15.16 11.01
N ASP A 243 -22.47 16.25 11.75
CA ASP A 243 -21.96 17.48 11.14
C ASP A 243 -20.66 17.23 10.38
N ALA A 244 -20.66 17.53 9.07
CA ALA A 244 -19.53 17.21 8.20
C ALA A 244 -18.25 17.96 8.60
N THR A 245 -18.38 19.20 9.09
CA THR A 245 -17.23 20.04 9.43
C THR A 245 -16.56 19.55 10.71
N GLU A 246 -17.34 19.31 11.77
CA GLU A 246 -16.81 18.85 13.06
C GLU A 246 -16.24 17.42 12.95
N ASN A 247 -16.87 16.55 12.14
CA ASN A 247 -16.32 15.22 11.86
C ASN A 247 -15.02 15.27 11.05
N LEU A 248 -14.90 16.16 10.07
CA LEU A 248 -13.63 16.37 9.35
C LEU A 248 -12.55 16.94 10.25
N ARG A 249 -12.90 17.87 11.15
CA ARG A 249 -11.97 18.44 12.13
C ARG A 249 -11.43 17.36 13.09
N LEU A 250 -12.30 16.47 13.58
CA LEU A 250 -11.89 15.31 14.38
C LEU A 250 -11.00 14.34 13.59
N SER A 251 -11.34 14.11 12.31
CA SER A 251 -10.54 13.27 11.42
C SER A 251 -9.14 13.85 11.21
N LEU A 252 -9.05 15.14 10.89
CA LEU A 252 -7.81 15.87 10.69
C LEU A 252 -6.92 15.80 11.94
N TRP A 253 -7.48 16.09 13.11
CA TRP A 253 -6.79 15.98 14.40
C TRP A 253 -6.26 14.55 14.64
N SER A 254 -7.08 13.55 14.39
CA SER A 254 -6.69 12.14 14.56
C SER A 254 -5.51 11.75 13.65
N TRP A 255 -5.53 12.21 12.41
CA TRP A 255 -4.44 12.01 11.46
C TRP A 255 -3.16 12.75 11.89
N GLN A 256 -3.26 14.01 12.32
CA GLN A 256 -2.10 14.77 12.82
C GLN A 256 -1.41 14.05 13.98
N HIS A 257 -2.18 13.52 14.94
CA HIS A 257 -1.62 12.74 16.05
C HIS A 257 -0.98 11.42 15.57
N GLN A 258 -1.61 10.72 14.62
CA GLN A 258 -1.04 9.51 14.04
C GLN A 258 0.30 9.77 13.33
N ILE A 259 0.39 10.86 12.58
CA ILE A 259 1.62 11.26 11.87
C ILE A 259 2.69 11.68 12.88
N ALA A 260 2.35 12.47 13.90
CA ALA A 260 3.28 12.83 14.97
C ALA A 260 3.83 11.59 15.67
N HIS A 261 2.99 10.60 15.95
CA HIS A 261 3.42 9.33 16.55
C HIS A 261 4.35 8.53 15.64
N ILE A 262 4.10 8.52 14.33
CA ILE A 262 4.98 7.88 13.34
C ILE A 262 6.33 8.60 13.29
N SER A 263 6.35 9.92 13.18
CA SER A 263 7.58 10.72 13.10
C SER A 263 8.45 10.56 14.35
N GLN A 264 7.86 10.49 15.55
CA GLN A 264 8.60 10.21 16.79
C GLN A 264 9.31 8.86 16.77
N ARG A 265 8.73 7.82 16.15
CA ARG A 265 9.37 6.51 16.02
C ARG A 265 10.50 6.50 14.99
N HIS A 266 10.46 7.38 14.00
CA HIS A 266 11.49 7.53 12.97
C HIS A 266 12.66 8.43 13.40
N GLY A 267 12.63 9.02 14.59
CA GLY A 267 13.75 9.79 15.15
C GLY A 267 13.81 11.27 14.75
N ASP A 268 12.82 11.77 14.00
CA ASP A 268 12.67 13.20 13.74
C ASP A 268 12.06 13.89 14.96
N ALA A 269 12.92 14.52 15.77
CA ALA A 269 12.49 15.38 16.86
C ALA A 269 11.77 16.63 16.30
N VAL A 270 10.44 16.61 16.27
CA VAL A 270 9.65 17.83 16.13
C VAL A 270 9.44 18.41 17.53
N THR A 271 9.80 19.69 17.67
CA THR A 271 9.68 20.51 18.88
C THR A 271 8.29 20.34 19.51
N PRO A 272 8.19 19.86 20.76
CA PRO A 272 6.91 19.82 21.44
C PRO A 272 6.46 21.23 21.81
N THR A 273 5.19 21.53 21.54
CA THR A 273 4.43 22.58 22.25
C THR A 273 4.59 22.36 23.76
N PRO A 274 4.81 23.41 24.58
CA PRO A 274 5.27 23.22 25.95
C PRO A 274 4.16 22.67 26.83
N GLU A 275 4.22 21.37 27.10
CA GLU A 275 3.42 20.72 28.14
C GLU A 275 4.24 20.61 29.42
N GLN A 276 3.57 20.86 30.55
CA GLN A 276 4.16 21.19 31.84
C GLN A 276 5.07 20.09 32.41
N ALA A 277 6.23 20.51 32.92
CA ALA A 277 7.26 19.65 33.48
C ALA A 277 6.80 18.92 34.75
N THR A 278 7.00 17.60 34.77
CA THR A 278 7.12 16.80 36.00
C THR A 278 8.59 16.40 36.21
N PRO A 279 9.05 16.16 37.46
CA PRO A 279 10.45 16.30 37.82
C PRO A 279 11.36 15.16 37.32
N ARG A 280 12.55 15.58 36.88
CA ARG A 280 13.68 14.79 36.39
C ARG A 280 14.19 13.76 37.41
N ASN A 281 14.59 12.59 36.92
CA ASN A 281 15.54 11.70 37.59
C ASN A 281 16.83 11.55 36.77
N GLY A 282 17.92 12.08 37.33
CA GLY A 282 19.28 11.54 37.35
C GLY A 282 19.97 11.15 36.03
N GLU A 283 20.81 12.05 35.53
CA GLU A 283 21.82 11.82 34.48
C GLU A 283 22.82 10.69 34.83
N ARG A 284 23.22 9.92 33.81
CA ARG A 284 24.54 9.26 33.77
C ARG A 284 25.20 9.52 32.41
N HIS A 285 26.32 10.25 32.48
CA HIS A 285 27.30 10.52 31.44
C HIS A 285 27.96 9.23 30.92
N LEU A 286 28.16 9.11 29.60
CA LEU A 286 29.19 8.29 28.91
C LEU A 286 29.42 8.91 27.52
N ALA A 287 30.47 9.73 27.37
CA ALA A 287 31.80 9.43 26.80
C ALA A 287 31.86 9.57 25.26
N SER A 288 32.61 10.58 24.81
CA SER A 288 32.85 10.96 23.42
C SER A 288 33.74 9.95 22.68
N VAL A 289 33.31 9.50 21.50
CA VAL A 289 34.14 8.68 20.60
C VAL A 289 34.77 9.58 19.53
N THR A 290 36.10 9.61 19.52
CA THR A 290 36.94 10.35 18.57
C THR A 290 36.98 9.63 17.22
N ALA A 291 36.60 10.32 16.14
CA ALA A 291 36.72 9.80 14.78
C ALA A 291 38.15 10.01 14.24
N ILE A 292 38.80 8.95 13.78
CA ILE A 292 40.08 9.00 13.05
C ILE A 292 39.76 8.99 11.55
N ARG A 293 40.19 10.02 10.83
CA ARG A 293 40.23 10.10 9.36
C ARG A 293 41.57 9.54 8.85
N PRO A 294 41.59 8.71 7.80
CA PRO A 294 42.78 8.54 6.96
C PRO A 294 42.69 9.42 5.71
N GLU A 295 43.77 10.16 5.46
CA GLU A 295 44.00 10.91 4.22
C GLU A 295 44.77 10.06 3.19
N THR A 296 44.63 10.48 1.92
CA THR A 296 45.51 10.27 0.75
C THR A 296 45.43 8.96 -0.06
N GLY A 297 44.82 9.07 -1.25
CA GLY A 297 45.49 8.99 -2.55
C GLY A 297 46.18 7.69 -2.97
N ASN A 298 45.58 6.97 -3.94
CA ASN A 298 46.25 6.46 -5.14
C ASN A 298 45.21 5.87 -6.11
N GLU A 299 45.13 6.40 -7.34
CA GLU A 299 44.43 5.78 -8.46
C GLU A 299 45.16 4.49 -8.85
N VAL A 300 44.46 3.36 -8.79
CA VAL A 300 44.98 2.06 -9.21
C VAL A 300 44.30 1.66 -10.51
N ALA A 301 45.09 1.51 -11.56
CA ALA A 301 44.66 1.00 -12.86
C ALA A 301 44.03 -0.40 -12.73
N THR A 302 42.80 -0.54 -13.24
CA THR A 302 42.01 -1.77 -13.15
C THR A 302 42.65 -2.89 -13.99
N GLN A 303 43.07 -3.97 -13.32
CA GLN A 303 43.51 -5.20 -13.99
C GLN A 303 42.32 -5.87 -14.72
N PRO A 304 42.56 -6.55 -15.86
CA PRO A 304 41.51 -7.26 -16.58
C PRO A 304 40.94 -8.43 -15.74
N PRO A 305 39.64 -8.76 -15.87
CA PRO A 305 38.98 -9.70 -14.99
C PRO A 305 39.55 -11.11 -15.17
N THR A 306 40.01 -11.73 -14.08
CA THR A 306 40.39 -13.14 -14.08
C THR A 306 39.14 -14.00 -14.25
N GLU A 307 39.17 -14.94 -15.20
CA GLU A 307 38.06 -15.86 -15.44
C GLU A 307 37.86 -16.75 -14.20
N ARG A 308 36.73 -16.56 -13.52
CA ARG A 308 36.41 -17.27 -12.27
C ARG A 308 35.65 -18.56 -12.58
N VAL A 309 36.04 -19.65 -11.92
CA VAL A 309 35.26 -20.89 -11.91
C VAL A 309 33.87 -20.59 -11.33
N LYS A 310 32.84 -20.74 -12.17
CA LYS A 310 31.44 -20.53 -11.77
C LYS A 310 31.05 -21.56 -10.71
N LYS A 311 30.65 -21.09 -9.53
CA LYS A 311 30.10 -21.91 -8.46
C LYS A 311 28.58 -21.83 -8.50
N LEU A 312 27.90 -22.93 -8.20
CA LEU A 312 26.45 -22.94 -8.03
C LEU A 312 26.05 -22.06 -6.84
N LEU A 313 24.86 -21.46 -6.93
CA LEU A 313 24.32 -20.64 -5.86
C LEU A 313 24.06 -21.51 -4.61
N PRO A 314 24.33 -20.99 -3.40
CA PRO A 314 23.97 -21.68 -2.16
C PRO A 314 22.48 -22.08 -2.17
N GLY A 315 22.19 -23.34 -1.86
CA GLY A 315 20.84 -23.90 -1.81
C GLY A 315 20.28 -24.47 -3.11
N ILE A 316 21.12 -24.69 -4.13
CA ILE A 316 20.73 -25.43 -5.34
C ILE A 316 21.55 -26.71 -5.43
N ALA A 317 20.88 -27.87 -5.45
CA ALA A 317 21.50 -29.17 -5.67
C ALA A 317 20.88 -29.86 -6.88
N THR A 318 21.70 -30.49 -7.72
CA THR A 318 21.24 -31.34 -8.83
C THR A 318 21.25 -32.79 -8.37
N GLU A 319 20.09 -33.44 -8.36
CA GLU A 319 20.00 -34.89 -8.12
C GLU A 319 19.67 -35.63 -9.42
N GLU A 320 20.31 -36.77 -9.62
CA GLU A 320 20.03 -37.70 -10.72
C GLU A 320 18.86 -38.59 -10.37
N PHE A 321 17.76 -38.45 -11.12
CA PHE A 321 16.59 -39.29 -10.96
C PHE A 321 16.51 -40.32 -12.07
N VAL A 322 16.61 -41.59 -11.69
CA VAL A 322 16.66 -42.72 -12.62
C VAL A 322 15.26 -43.33 -12.73
N HIS A 323 14.51 -42.92 -13.76
CA HIS A 323 13.15 -43.38 -14.00
C HIS A 323 13.16 -44.71 -14.74
N ARG A 324 12.71 -45.79 -14.08
CA ARG A 324 12.51 -47.10 -14.72
C ARG A 324 11.08 -47.17 -15.23
N TYR A 325 10.90 -47.36 -16.52
CA TYR A 325 9.58 -47.54 -17.13
C TYR A 325 9.63 -48.68 -18.15
N THR A 326 8.49 -49.35 -18.31
CA THR A 326 8.34 -50.39 -19.32
C THR A 326 7.81 -49.73 -20.59
N ASP A 327 8.54 -49.89 -21.68
CA ASP A 327 8.20 -49.31 -22.97
C ASP A 327 6.88 -49.91 -23.49
N PRO A 328 5.81 -49.11 -23.71
CA PRO A 328 4.48 -49.63 -24.05
C PRO A 328 4.43 -50.39 -25.38
N GLU A 329 5.37 -50.13 -26.29
CA GLU A 329 5.39 -50.75 -27.62
C GLU A 329 6.23 -52.03 -27.69
N THR A 330 7.24 -52.17 -26.81
CA THR A 330 8.22 -53.27 -26.87
C THR A 330 8.26 -54.16 -25.63
N GLY A 331 7.60 -53.77 -24.53
CA GLY A 331 7.48 -54.56 -23.30
C GLY A 331 8.77 -54.68 -22.47
N GLU A 332 9.88 -54.08 -22.92
CA GLU A 332 11.16 -54.09 -22.20
C GLU A 332 11.25 -52.99 -21.14
N ARG A 333 11.90 -53.29 -20.01
CA ARG A 333 12.17 -52.33 -18.93
C ARG A 333 13.35 -51.44 -19.32
N LYS A 334 13.09 -50.18 -19.65
CA LYS A 334 14.10 -49.16 -19.94
C LYS A 334 14.26 -48.19 -18.77
N THR A 335 15.43 -47.59 -18.71
CA THR A 335 15.79 -46.65 -17.64
C THR A 335 16.18 -45.32 -18.28
N ARG A 336 15.53 -44.22 -17.84
CA ARG A 336 15.83 -42.85 -18.28
C ARG A 336 16.31 -42.03 -17.09
N THR A 337 17.52 -41.51 -17.17
CA THR A 337 18.07 -40.61 -16.15
C THR A 337 17.69 -39.17 -16.49
N GLU A 338 17.01 -38.50 -15.57
CA GLU A 338 16.69 -37.08 -15.63
C GLU A 338 17.47 -36.35 -14.52
N HIS A 339 18.20 -35.30 -14.87
CA HIS A 339 18.81 -34.41 -13.88
C HIS A 339 17.78 -33.37 -13.44
N ARG A 340 17.40 -33.37 -12.17
CA ARG A 340 16.45 -32.40 -11.62
C ARG A 340 17.17 -31.41 -10.70
N ILE A 341 16.83 -30.14 -10.86
CA ILE A 341 17.30 -29.05 -10.02
C ILE A 341 16.40 -29.03 -8.78
N ASN A 342 16.97 -29.29 -7.61
CA ASN A 342 16.31 -29.17 -6.32
C ASN A 342 16.76 -27.87 -5.64
N ALA A 343 15.79 -27.10 -5.15
CA ALA A 343 16.05 -26.11 -4.11
C ALA A 343 16.27 -26.87 -2.80
N VAL A 344 17.51 -26.89 -2.32
CA VAL A 344 17.82 -27.31 -0.95
C VAL A 344 17.76 -26.04 -0.14
N ASP A 345 16.78 -25.91 0.74
CA ASP A 345 16.56 -24.73 1.58
C ASP A 345 17.87 -24.31 2.27
N PRO A 346 18.56 -23.25 1.83
CA PRO A 346 19.59 -22.67 2.64
C PRO A 346 18.81 -21.75 3.57
N ASN A 347 18.62 -22.15 4.81
CA ASN A 347 18.14 -21.26 5.87
C ASN A 347 19.14 -20.08 6.02
N ILE A 348 19.13 -19.11 5.10
CA ILE A 348 19.88 -17.84 5.17
C ILE A 348 19.04 -16.89 6.03
N ARG A 349 18.59 -17.38 7.18
CA ARG A 349 18.03 -16.54 8.23
C ARG A 349 19.12 -16.40 9.27
N VAL A 350 19.85 -15.30 9.22
CA VAL A 350 20.80 -14.95 10.28
C VAL A 350 20.00 -14.46 11.49
N CYS A 351 20.36 -14.94 12.68
CA CYS A 351 19.64 -14.66 13.92
C CYS A 351 19.44 -13.16 14.18
N ASP A 352 20.38 -12.30 13.78
CA ASP A 352 20.31 -10.85 13.97
C ASP A 352 19.17 -10.18 13.19
N GLY A 353 18.74 -10.78 12.08
CA GLY A 353 17.61 -10.30 11.28
C GLY A 353 16.26 -10.89 11.68
N CYS A 354 16.21 -11.79 12.67
CA CYS A 354 15.01 -12.53 13.02
C CYS A 354 14.08 -11.70 13.92
N PHE A 355 12.78 -11.64 13.58
CA PHE A 355 11.74 -10.99 14.40
C PHE A 355 11.70 -11.54 15.84
N LEU A 356 12.11 -12.80 16.02
CA LEU A 356 12.15 -13.46 17.32
C LEU A 356 13.49 -13.28 18.05
N ALA A 357 14.48 -12.54 17.53
CA ALA A 357 15.83 -12.46 18.09
C ALA A 357 15.87 -12.22 19.62
N LYS A 358 15.02 -11.32 20.13
CA LYS A 358 14.96 -10.97 21.56
C LYS A 358 14.29 -12.02 22.45
N LYS A 359 13.57 -12.99 21.86
CA LYS A 359 12.75 -13.99 22.57
C LYS A 359 13.06 -15.42 22.13
N CYS A 360 13.98 -15.62 21.20
CA CYS A 360 14.35 -16.92 20.67
C CYS A 360 15.26 -17.62 21.69
N PRO A 361 14.89 -18.81 22.18
CA PRO A 361 15.71 -19.55 23.14
C PRO A 361 17.10 -19.90 22.61
N GLU A 362 17.23 -20.04 21.29
CA GLU A 362 18.45 -20.47 20.60
C GLU A 362 19.10 -19.34 19.79
N TYR A 363 18.93 -18.09 20.20
CA TYR A 363 19.56 -16.95 19.53
C TYR A 363 21.09 -16.97 19.68
N GLN A 364 21.80 -16.91 18.55
CA GLN A 364 23.25 -16.71 18.51
C GLN A 364 23.60 -15.58 17.52
N PRO A 365 24.31 -14.52 17.95
CA PRO A 365 24.64 -13.39 17.06
C PRO A 365 25.45 -13.83 15.84
N GLY A 366 25.12 -13.31 14.66
CA GLY A 366 25.82 -13.60 13.40
C GLY A 366 25.63 -15.01 12.81
N GLU A 367 25.01 -15.92 13.56
CA GLU A 367 24.83 -17.32 13.14
C GLU A 367 23.51 -17.54 12.39
N SER A 368 23.48 -18.59 11.55
CA SER A 368 22.26 -19.03 10.88
C SER A 368 21.28 -19.69 11.86
N CYS A 369 19.98 -19.52 11.62
CA CYS A 369 18.92 -20.08 12.42
C CYS A 369 19.10 -21.61 12.62
N VAL A 370 19.18 -22.03 13.88
CA VAL A 370 19.37 -23.44 14.24
C VAL A 370 18.12 -24.30 13.95
N TYR A 371 16.94 -23.68 13.91
CA TYR A 371 15.70 -24.40 13.62
C TYR A 371 15.58 -24.68 12.13
N GLU A 372 15.72 -25.95 11.77
CA GLU A 372 15.35 -26.46 10.45
C GLU A 372 13.84 -26.75 10.43
N MET A 373 13.14 -26.30 9.37
CA MET A 373 11.72 -26.60 9.16
C MET A 373 11.58 -27.50 7.92
N PRO A 374 11.88 -28.81 8.01
CA PRO A 374 11.91 -29.69 6.86
C PRO A 374 10.49 -30.14 6.47
N VAL A 375 9.66 -29.24 5.94
CA VAL A 375 8.34 -29.61 5.42
C VAL A 375 8.49 -29.99 3.94
N ARG A 376 8.48 -31.30 3.65
CA ARG A 376 8.43 -31.81 2.27
C ARG A 376 7.11 -32.53 2.04
N VAL A 377 6.23 -31.92 1.27
CA VAL A 377 4.97 -32.54 0.84
C VAL A 377 5.17 -33.16 -0.53
N LYS A 378 5.23 -34.49 -0.59
CA LYS A 378 5.41 -35.26 -1.83
C LYS A 378 4.29 -36.26 -2.08
N THR A 379 3.54 -36.65 -1.05
CA THR A 379 2.42 -37.60 -1.15
C THR A 379 1.11 -37.02 -0.62
N LYS A 380 -0.02 -37.64 -0.98
CA LYS A 380 -1.37 -37.25 -0.52
C LYS A 380 -1.47 -37.34 1.00
N GLU A 381 -0.91 -38.39 1.58
CA GLU A 381 -0.91 -38.65 3.03
C GLU A 381 -0.10 -37.58 3.77
N GLN A 382 1.04 -37.14 3.19
CA GLN A 382 1.84 -36.04 3.75
C GLN A 382 1.11 -34.70 3.69
N TYR A 383 0.32 -34.47 2.64
CA TYR A 383 -0.50 -33.26 2.52
C TYR A 383 -1.66 -33.25 3.53
N ILE A 384 -2.35 -34.38 3.70
CA ILE A 384 -3.40 -34.54 4.72
C ILE A 384 -2.80 -34.37 6.12
N ALA A 385 -1.63 -34.96 6.40
CA ALA A 385 -0.94 -34.78 7.69
C ALA A 385 -0.53 -33.33 7.97
N LEU A 386 -0.14 -32.58 6.92
CA LEU A 386 0.13 -31.14 7.04
C LEU A 386 -1.16 -30.36 7.34
N LEU A 387 -2.26 -30.65 6.63
CA LEU A 387 -3.56 -30.04 6.90
C LEU A 387 -4.06 -30.35 8.31
N ASP A 388 -3.89 -31.58 8.79
CA ASP A 388 -4.19 -31.97 10.16
C ASP A 388 -3.40 -31.14 11.17
N SER A 389 -2.10 -30.98 10.93
CA SER A 389 -1.24 -30.15 11.78
C SER A 389 -1.69 -28.69 11.80
N LEU A 390 -2.10 -28.13 10.64
CA LEU A 390 -2.64 -26.77 10.54
C LEU A 390 -3.97 -26.61 11.27
N ILE A 391 -4.88 -27.58 11.13
CA ILE A 391 -6.17 -27.59 11.84
C ILE A 391 -5.92 -27.66 13.35
N THR A 392 -5.01 -28.53 13.82
CA THR A 392 -4.66 -28.62 15.24
C THR A 392 -4.09 -27.33 15.79
N MET A 393 -3.12 -26.71 15.09
CA MET A 393 -2.55 -25.43 15.53
C MET A 393 -3.61 -24.31 15.57
N GLN A 394 -4.46 -24.24 14.56
CA GLN A 394 -5.51 -23.23 14.50
C GLN A 394 -6.59 -23.45 15.56
N ALA A 395 -6.95 -24.71 15.85
CA ALA A 395 -7.85 -25.06 16.94
C ALA A 395 -7.28 -24.62 18.30
N MET A 396 -5.99 -24.86 18.57
CA MET A 396 -5.33 -24.41 19.80
C MET A 396 -5.37 -22.89 19.97
N ARG A 397 -5.22 -22.13 18.89
CA ARG A 397 -5.34 -20.66 18.91
C ARG A 397 -6.77 -20.24 19.28
N VAL A 398 -7.77 -20.81 18.60
CA VAL A 398 -9.19 -20.53 18.88
C VAL A 398 -9.55 -20.85 20.33
N PHE A 399 -9.12 -22.00 20.86
CA PHE A 399 -9.40 -22.36 22.26
C PHE A 399 -8.69 -21.44 23.25
N SER A 400 -7.47 -21.00 22.96
CA SER A 400 -6.74 -20.05 23.81
C SER A 400 -7.43 -18.68 23.85
N MET A 401 -7.88 -18.19 22.70
CA MET A 401 -8.62 -16.91 22.62
C MET A 401 -10.00 -17.00 23.27
N ARG A 402 -10.71 -18.13 23.10
CA ARG A 402 -11.97 -18.39 23.80
C ARG A 402 -11.78 -18.39 25.33
N MET A 403 -10.71 -19.03 25.81
CA MET A 403 -10.40 -19.02 27.25
C MET A 403 -10.14 -17.60 27.75
N SER A 404 -9.43 -16.77 26.97
CA SER A 404 -9.23 -15.36 27.29
C SER A 404 -10.55 -14.60 27.34
N GLU A 405 -11.43 -14.82 26.35
CA GLU A 405 -12.76 -14.22 26.28
C GLU A 405 -13.62 -14.56 27.51
N GLU A 406 -13.62 -15.82 27.93
CA GLU A 406 -14.35 -16.29 29.12
C GLU A 406 -13.80 -15.67 30.42
N VAL A 407 -12.47 -15.54 30.54
CA VAL A 407 -11.81 -14.91 31.71
C VAL A 407 -12.06 -13.40 31.76
N GLU A 408 -12.18 -12.73 30.60
CA GLU A 408 -12.42 -11.29 30.49
C GLU A 408 -13.91 -10.89 30.57
N GLY A 409 -14.80 -11.83 30.91
CA GLY A 409 -16.22 -11.56 31.16
C GLY A 409 -17.16 -11.96 30.03
N GLY A 410 -16.70 -12.75 29.05
CA GLY A 410 -17.56 -13.41 28.05
C GLY A 410 -18.12 -12.51 26.96
N TYR A 411 -17.51 -11.35 26.71
CA TYR A 411 -17.88 -10.48 25.60
C TYR A 411 -17.27 -10.99 24.30
N ALA A 412 -18.10 -11.15 23.26
CA ALA A 412 -17.65 -11.64 21.96
C ALA A 412 -16.50 -10.78 21.38
N ASP A 413 -15.34 -11.39 21.18
CA ASP A 413 -14.18 -10.79 20.51
C ASP A 413 -14.28 -11.02 18.99
N PRO A 414 -14.32 -9.95 18.17
CA PRO A 414 -14.27 -10.06 16.72
C PRO A 414 -13.04 -10.83 16.20
N ASN A 415 -11.92 -10.80 16.92
CA ASN A 415 -10.72 -11.56 16.57
C ASN A 415 -10.94 -13.06 16.77
N LEU A 416 -11.58 -13.47 17.87
CA LEU A 416 -11.95 -14.88 18.09
C LEU A 416 -12.88 -15.36 16.97
N SER A 417 -13.90 -14.57 16.64
CA SER A 417 -14.85 -14.89 15.56
C SER A 417 -14.15 -15.10 14.22
N GLY A 418 -13.20 -14.23 13.87
CA GLY A 418 -12.42 -14.37 12.64
C GLY A 418 -11.50 -15.60 12.63
N GLU A 419 -11.00 -16.02 13.79
CA GLU A 419 -10.13 -17.20 13.91
C GLU A 419 -10.95 -18.51 13.91
N MET A 420 -12.20 -18.47 14.38
CA MET A 420 -13.19 -19.54 14.21
C MET A 420 -13.57 -19.73 12.73
N ASP A 421 -13.78 -18.65 11.98
CA ASP A 421 -14.05 -18.72 10.53
C ASP A 421 -12.87 -19.34 9.76
N ARG A 422 -11.63 -19.01 10.14
CA ARG A 422 -10.43 -19.61 9.55
C ARG A 422 -10.32 -21.10 9.86
N LEU A 423 -10.62 -21.51 11.09
CA LEU A 423 -10.65 -22.93 11.45
C LEU A 423 -11.69 -23.68 10.62
N ALA A 424 -12.90 -23.14 10.47
CA ALA A 424 -13.96 -23.74 9.67
C ALA A 424 -13.54 -23.92 8.20
N LYS A 425 -12.80 -22.95 7.64
CA LYS A 425 -12.25 -23.06 6.28
C LYS A 425 -11.23 -24.19 6.13
N TYR A 426 -10.34 -24.39 7.10
CA TYR A 426 -9.38 -25.49 7.05
C TYR A 426 -10.04 -26.87 7.18
N VAL A 427 -11.05 -26.99 8.06
CA VAL A 427 -11.83 -28.23 8.20
C VAL A 427 -12.59 -28.54 6.91
N LYS A 428 -13.23 -27.53 6.30
CA LYS A 428 -13.91 -27.69 5.02
C LYS A 428 -12.95 -28.13 3.91
N LEU A 429 -11.79 -27.50 3.80
CA LEU A 429 -10.77 -27.86 2.82
C LEU A 429 -10.35 -29.33 2.95
N LYS A 430 -10.14 -29.82 4.18
CA LYS A 430 -9.81 -31.23 4.43
C LYS A 430 -10.95 -32.15 3.98
N ALA A 431 -12.20 -31.85 4.34
CA ALA A 431 -13.37 -32.63 3.96
C ALA A 431 -13.54 -32.71 2.43
N ASP A 432 -13.42 -31.58 1.74
CA ASP A 432 -13.51 -31.51 0.28
C ASP A 432 -12.44 -32.38 -0.41
N ILE A 433 -11.23 -32.46 0.16
CA ILE A 433 -10.12 -33.29 -0.38
C ILE A 433 -10.36 -34.79 -0.14
N GLU A 434 -10.93 -35.16 0.99
CA GLU A 434 -11.27 -36.54 1.33
C GLU A 434 -12.43 -37.05 0.46
N GLU A 435 -13.43 -36.20 0.18
CA GLU A 435 -14.59 -36.52 -0.66
C GLU A 435 -14.25 -36.61 -2.15
N ALA A 436 -13.37 -35.74 -2.66
CA ALA A 436 -13.12 -35.62 -4.10
C ALA A 436 -12.16 -36.67 -4.72
N GLY A 437 -11.60 -37.60 -3.94
CA GLY A 437 -10.77 -38.69 -4.50
C GLY A 437 -9.59 -38.17 -5.37
N PHE A 438 -8.62 -37.52 -4.75
CA PHE A 438 -7.52 -36.78 -5.41
C PHE A 438 -6.78 -37.50 -6.56
N THR A 439 -6.89 -37.01 -7.81
CA THR A 439 -6.01 -37.34 -8.94
C THR A 439 -5.11 -36.16 -9.31
N PHE A 440 -3.79 -36.39 -9.35
CA PHE A 440 -2.82 -35.39 -9.80
C PHE A 440 -2.64 -35.52 -11.32
N SER A 441 -3.14 -34.55 -12.11
CA SER A 441 -2.71 -34.43 -13.51
C SER A 441 -2.03 -33.07 -13.73
N MET A 442 -0.70 -33.12 -13.84
CA MET A 442 0.07 -32.05 -14.46
C MET A 442 -0.02 -32.27 -15.98
N LYS A 443 -0.94 -31.57 -16.66
CA LYS A 443 -0.87 -31.42 -18.12
C LYS A 443 -0.24 -30.07 -18.45
N MET A 444 0.98 -30.16 -18.97
CA MET A 444 1.73 -29.08 -19.61
C MET A 444 0.93 -28.59 -20.83
N ALA A 445 0.60 -27.30 -20.89
CA ALA A 445 -0.15 -26.73 -22.01
C ALA A 445 0.75 -26.63 -23.26
N GLY A 446 0.62 -27.58 -24.18
CA GLY A 446 1.08 -27.46 -25.55
C GLY A 446 -0.06 -26.92 -26.43
N ARG A 447 0.21 -25.86 -27.20
CA ARG A 447 -0.67 -25.29 -28.22
C ARG A 447 -1.24 -26.37 -29.15
N GLY A 448 -2.55 -26.31 -29.42
CA GLY A 448 -3.22 -27.06 -30.48
C GLY A 448 -4.74 -26.86 -30.43
N GLU A 449 -5.30 -26.42 -31.55
CA GLU A 449 -6.70 -26.03 -31.73
C GLU A 449 -7.70 -27.18 -31.55
N GLY A 450 -8.89 -26.85 -31.01
CA GLY A 450 -10.17 -27.48 -31.33
C GLY A 450 -10.46 -28.88 -30.79
N ALA A 451 -11.01 -28.98 -29.58
CA ALA A 451 -12.13 -29.89 -29.26
C ALA A 451 -12.65 -29.61 -27.84
N ALA A 452 -13.91 -29.22 -27.75
CA ALA A 452 -14.60 -28.93 -26.49
C ALA A 452 -14.84 -30.21 -25.68
N THR A 453 -14.26 -30.29 -24.48
CA THR A 453 -14.81 -31.04 -23.33
C THR A 453 -14.47 -30.28 -22.05
N ASN A 454 -15.51 -29.96 -21.27
CA ASN A 454 -15.45 -29.20 -20.03
C ASN A 454 -14.83 -30.03 -18.90
N GLU A 455 -13.51 -29.96 -18.73
CA GLU A 455 -12.86 -30.32 -17.46
C GLU A 455 -12.01 -29.13 -16.97
N VAL A 456 -12.67 -28.24 -16.23
CA VAL A 456 -12.01 -27.13 -15.54
C VAL A 456 -11.32 -27.70 -14.29
N GLY A 457 -9.99 -27.74 -14.33
CA GLY A 457 -9.15 -28.28 -13.25
C GLY A 457 -9.35 -27.59 -11.90
N ILE A 458 -9.29 -28.39 -10.84
CA ILE A 458 -9.53 -28.01 -9.43
C ILE A 458 -8.64 -26.86 -8.93
N ILE A 459 -7.46 -26.64 -9.53
CA ILE A 459 -6.59 -25.49 -9.23
C ILE A 459 -7.24 -24.16 -9.65
N SER A 460 -8.05 -24.15 -10.72
CA SER A 460 -8.81 -22.97 -11.18
C SER A 460 -9.96 -22.60 -10.23
N ARG A 461 -10.46 -23.57 -9.44
CA ARG A 461 -11.44 -23.31 -8.36
C ARG A 461 -10.80 -22.86 -7.05
N LEU A 462 -9.52 -23.18 -6.83
CA LEU A 462 -8.78 -22.79 -5.61
C LEU A 462 -8.05 -21.44 -5.75
N PHE A 463 -7.75 -20.97 -6.96
CA PHE A 463 -7.05 -19.70 -7.20
C PHE A 463 -7.77 -18.73 -8.15
N GLY A 464 -8.99 -19.06 -8.59
CA GLY A 464 -9.79 -18.23 -9.46
C GLY A 464 -9.40 -18.37 -10.93
N SER A 465 -10.40 -18.69 -11.76
CA SER A 465 -10.37 -18.37 -13.17
C SER A 465 -10.19 -16.87 -13.36
N ARG A 466 -9.34 -16.45 -14.32
CA ARG A 466 -9.40 -15.11 -14.91
C ARG A 466 -10.87 -14.73 -15.10
N SER A 467 -11.31 -13.68 -14.42
CA SER A 467 -12.68 -13.19 -14.45
C SER A 467 -12.90 -12.35 -15.71
N ASP A 468 -13.50 -12.96 -16.73
CA ASP A 468 -14.65 -12.30 -17.37
C ASP A 468 -15.79 -12.34 -16.36
N GLY A 469 -16.29 -11.15 -15.98
CA GLY A 469 -17.17 -10.96 -14.84
C GLY A 469 -18.62 -11.43 -15.07
N PRO A 470 -19.32 -11.90 -14.03
CA PRO A 470 -20.78 -11.96 -13.96
C PRO A 470 -21.35 -10.87 -13.01
N PRO A 471 -22.68 -10.61 -13.09
CA PRO A 471 -23.26 -9.27 -13.12
C PRO A 471 -23.39 -8.58 -11.77
N ALA A 472 -23.46 -7.25 -11.86
CA ALA A 472 -23.69 -6.32 -10.77
C ALA A 472 -24.88 -6.71 -9.88
N LEU A 473 -24.60 -6.90 -8.60
CA LEU A 473 -25.60 -6.77 -7.55
C LEU A 473 -25.73 -5.27 -7.24
N SER A 474 -26.89 -4.71 -7.60
CA SER A 474 -27.27 -3.32 -7.34
C SER A 474 -27.09 -2.94 -5.87
N PRO A 475 -26.51 -1.76 -5.56
CA PRO A 475 -26.60 -1.18 -4.23
C PRO A 475 -28.05 -0.74 -3.97
N ALA A 476 -28.57 -1.10 -2.81
CA ALA A 476 -29.83 -0.58 -2.32
C ALA A 476 -29.76 0.95 -2.16
N GLY A 477 -30.75 1.64 -2.71
CA GLY A 477 -31.02 3.06 -2.50
C GLY A 477 -30.54 3.98 -3.62
N THR A 478 -31.23 3.98 -4.75
CA THR A 478 -31.18 5.09 -5.71
C THR A 478 -31.70 6.34 -5.03
N VAL A 479 -30.78 7.22 -4.60
CA VAL A 479 -31.09 8.62 -4.37
C VAL A 479 -31.39 9.24 -5.73
N SER A 480 -32.52 9.92 -5.89
CA SER A 480 -32.87 10.54 -7.17
C SER A 480 -31.84 11.61 -7.54
N THR A 481 -31.68 11.88 -8.82
CA THR A 481 -30.81 12.95 -9.31
C THR A 481 -31.20 14.32 -8.73
N GLU A 482 -32.49 14.56 -8.44
CA GLU A 482 -32.95 15.77 -7.75
C GLU A 482 -32.47 15.85 -6.30
N ASP A 483 -32.47 14.73 -5.57
CA ASP A 483 -31.96 14.66 -4.18
C ASP A 483 -30.42 14.82 -4.14
N ALA A 484 -29.71 14.32 -5.15
CA ALA A 484 -28.26 14.51 -5.28
C ALA A 484 -27.88 15.96 -5.65
N LEU A 485 -28.71 16.66 -6.42
CA LEU A 485 -28.49 18.05 -6.82
C LEU A 485 -28.81 19.04 -5.68
N SER A 486 -29.83 18.75 -4.85
CA SER A 486 -30.16 19.58 -3.69
C SER A 486 -29.07 19.58 -2.60
N GLN A 487 -28.35 18.47 -2.43
CA GLN A 487 -27.22 18.36 -1.48
C GLN A 487 -25.94 19.06 -1.94
N LEU A 488 -25.85 19.44 -3.22
CA LEU A 488 -24.68 20.10 -3.82
C LEU A 488 -24.81 21.63 -3.89
N GLY A 489 -25.90 22.22 -3.40
CA GLY A 489 -26.07 23.68 -3.33
C GLY A 489 -26.09 24.37 -4.70
N ILE A 490 -26.44 23.65 -5.77
CA ILE A 490 -26.62 24.22 -7.11
C ILE A 490 -28.06 24.73 -7.18
N MET A 491 -28.24 26.05 -7.02
CA MET A 491 -29.50 26.71 -7.35
C MET A 491 -29.48 27.11 -8.84
N ASP A 492 -30.56 26.74 -9.50
CA ASP A 492 -31.01 27.11 -10.86
C ASP A 492 -30.20 26.58 -12.06
N ALA A 493 -30.67 25.46 -12.62
CA ALA A 493 -30.49 25.18 -14.04
C ALA A 493 -31.77 24.51 -14.60
N GLU A 494 -32.39 25.23 -15.54
CA GLU A 494 -33.62 24.90 -16.26
C GLU A 494 -33.43 23.65 -17.13
N VAL A 495 -34.39 22.71 -17.07
CA VAL A 495 -34.38 21.48 -17.86
C VAL A 495 -34.68 21.81 -19.32
N VAL A 496 -33.70 21.63 -20.19
CA VAL A 496 -33.92 21.60 -21.65
C VAL A 496 -34.06 20.13 -22.06
N GLU A 497 -35.27 19.72 -22.42
CA GLU A 497 -35.53 18.41 -23.03
C GLU A 497 -35.01 18.40 -24.47
N GLU A 498 -34.06 17.52 -24.78
CA GLU A 498 -33.69 17.23 -26.18
C GLU A 498 -34.70 16.26 -26.82
N PRO A 499 -35.06 16.47 -28.10
CA PRO A 499 -36.09 15.69 -28.78
C PRO A 499 -35.63 14.27 -29.12
N ALA A 500 -36.56 13.32 -29.01
CA ALA A 500 -36.36 11.90 -29.30
C ALA A 500 -35.83 11.65 -30.73
N PRO A 501 -34.98 10.61 -30.92
CA PRO A 501 -34.46 10.26 -32.22
C PRO A 501 -35.57 9.70 -33.12
N LYS A 502 -35.61 10.17 -34.36
CA LYS A 502 -36.44 9.58 -35.41
C LYS A 502 -35.83 8.24 -35.83
N GLU A 503 -36.60 7.17 -35.68
CA GLU A 503 -37.06 6.29 -36.77
C GLU A 503 -38.36 5.60 -36.39
#